data_AF-A0A1H4QZS4-F1
#
_entry.id   AF-A0A1H4QZS4-F1
#
_cell.length_a   1.000
_cell.length_b   1.000
_cell.length_c   1.000
_cell.angle_alpha   90.00
_cell.angle_beta   90.00
_cell.angle_gamma   90.00
#
_symmetry.space_group_name_H-M   'P 1'
#
loop_
_entity.id
_entity.type
_entity.pdbx_description
1 polymer ?
#
loop_
_entity_poly.entity_id
_entity_poly.type
_entity_poly.pdbx_seq_one_letter_code
_entity_poly.pdbx_strand_id
1 'polypeptide(L)'
;MWTLRTTRVTAVAACRWLLLAAWPLNVLFTGLLAVTVVLGLVTEQSVIVRASLTLAAHYAIGLNGSFALHELGHLAVLARAKGVTAITLERSLWRTSISPHGRLGDRDAALAALAGPGACVGVGVILWLSAPSLQLHGWYLAHVVFLIPSFADGRTLLSAAHRGAADAARRRRERRGNR
;
A
#
# COMPACT_ATOMS: atom_id res chain seq x y z
N MET A 1 7.30 0.28 -19.34
CA MET A 1 6.49 1.11 -18.41
C MET A 1 5.02 0.84 -18.73
N TRP A 2 4.18 0.54 -17.74
CA TRP A 2 2.75 0.28 -17.97
C TRP A 2 1.92 1.29 -17.19
N THR A 3 0.96 1.90 -17.88
CA THR A 3 0.08 2.93 -17.33
C THR A 3 -1.33 2.66 -17.83
N LEU A 4 -2.30 2.67 -16.91
CA LEU A 4 -3.72 2.55 -17.25
C LEU A 4 -4.50 3.66 -16.58
N ARG A 5 -5.10 4.53 -17.39
CA ARG A 5 -6.07 5.53 -16.95
C ARG A 5 -7.47 4.96 -17.12
N THR A 6 -8.25 4.96 -16.05
CA THR A 6 -9.64 4.48 -16.08
C THR A 6 -10.54 5.31 -15.18
N THR A 7 -11.81 5.43 -15.57
CA THR A 7 -12.88 6.03 -14.75
C THR A 7 -13.45 5.03 -13.74
N ARG A 8 -13.26 3.72 -13.97
CA ARG A 8 -13.64 2.64 -13.05
C ARG A 8 -12.54 1.60 -12.97
N VAL A 9 -12.12 1.29 -11.75
CA VAL A 9 -11.13 0.25 -11.53
C VAL A 9 -11.84 -1.07 -11.27
N THR A 10 -11.64 -2.04 -12.17
CA THR A 10 -12.16 -3.40 -11.99
C THR A 10 -11.18 -4.24 -11.18
N ALA A 11 -11.68 -5.27 -10.50
CA ALA A 11 -10.84 -6.21 -9.76
C ALA A 11 -9.77 -6.85 -10.66
N VAL A 12 -10.14 -7.20 -11.90
CA VAL A 12 -9.21 -7.77 -12.88
C VAL A 12 -8.10 -6.79 -13.24
N ALA A 13 -8.41 -5.50 -13.43
CA ALA A 13 -7.40 -4.49 -13.71
C ALA A 13 -6.44 -4.29 -12.52
N ALA A 14 -6.97 -4.25 -11.30
CA ALA A 14 -6.16 -4.16 -10.08
C ALA A 14 -5.26 -5.40 -9.90
N CYS A 15 -5.81 -6.61 -10.08
CA CYS A 15 -5.03 -7.84 -10.00
C CYS A 15 -3.92 -7.89 -11.06
N ARG A 16 -4.21 -7.56 -12.32
CA ARG A 16 -3.19 -7.52 -13.39
C ARG A 16 -2.12 -6.47 -13.12
N TRP A 17 -2.50 -5.33 -12.54
CA TRP A 17 -1.56 -4.29 -12.17
C TRP A 17 -0.59 -4.75 -11.08
N LEU A 18 -1.13 -5.36 -10.01
CA LEU A 18 -0.37 -5.85 -8.85
C LEU A 18 0.47 -7.09 -9.16
N LEU A 19 -0.06 -8.10 -9.86
CA LEU A 19 0.67 -9.35 -10.17
C LEU A 19 1.95 -9.12 -10.97
N LEU A 20 1.92 -8.08 -11.80
CA LEU A 20 3.04 -7.71 -12.65
C LEU A 20 3.89 -6.59 -12.03
N ALA A 21 3.52 -6.09 -10.84
CA ALA A 21 4.36 -5.21 -10.03
C ALA A 21 5.66 -5.92 -9.69
N ALA A 22 6.78 -5.20 -9.81
CA ALA A 22 8.13 -5.72 -9.53
C ALA A 22 8.45 -7.04 -10.28
N TRP A 23 7.90 -7.26 -11.49
CA TRP A 23 8.08 -8.52 -12.22
C TRP A 23 9.55 -8.97 -12.39
N PRO A 24 10.56 -8.09 -12.60
CA PRO A 24 11.94 -8.57 -12.73
C PRO A 24 12.45 -9.12 -11.40
N LEU A 25 12.09 -8.47 -10.28
CA LEU A 25 12.43 -8.93 -8.94
C LEU A 25 11.72 -10.23 -8.62
N ASN A 26 10.44 -10.37 -8.99
CA ASN A 26 9.70 -11.63 -8.82
C ASN A 26 10.36 -12.77 -9.61
N VAL A 27 10.73 -12.54 -10.87
CA VAL A 27 11.40 -13.55 -11.71
C VAL A 27 12.75 -13.94 -11.10
N LEU A 28 13.57 -12.97 -10.70
CA LEU A 28 14.86 -13.23 -10.07
C LEU A 28 14.70 -14.01 -8.75
N PHE A 29 13.80 -13.55 -7.88
CA PHE A 29 13.53 -14.19 -6.60
C PHE A 29 13.03 -15.62 -6.79
N THR A 30 12.05 -15.85 -7.68
CA THR A 30 11.53 -17.20 -7.97
C THR A 30 12.60 -18.11 -8.57
N GLY A 31 13.47 -17.59 -9.45
CA GLY A 31 14.59 -18.35 -10.01
C GLY A 31 15.59 -18.79 -8.94
N LEU A 32 16.05 -17.84 -8.10
CA LEU A 32 16.97 -18.13 -7.00
C LEU A 32 16.35 -19.09 -5.97
N LEU A 33 15.07 -18.89 -5.65
CA LEU A 33 14.31 -19.76 -4.76
C LEU A 33 14.25 -21.18 -5.32
N ALA A 34 13.92 -21.35 -6.60
CA ALA A 34 13.83 -22.66 -7.24
C ALA A 34 15.19 -23.39 -7.21
N VAL A 35 16.28 -22.70 -7.55
CA VAL A 35 17.64 -23.26 -7.46
C VAL A 35 17.97 -23.69 -6.03
N THR A 36 17.66 -22.85 -5.04
CA THR A 36 17.93 -23.16 -3.63
C THR A 36 17.13 -24.36 -3.13
N VAL A 37 15.85 -24.46 -3.53
CA VAL A 37 15.00 -25.61 -3.20
C VAL A 37 15.54 -26.88 -3.86
N VAL A 38 15.88 -26.84 -5.15
CA VAL A 38 16.46 -27.99 -5.86
C VAL A 38 17.77 -28.43 -5.20
N LEU A 39 18.64 -27.50 -4.84
CA LEU A 39 19.88 -27.80 -4.12
C LEU A 39 19.59 -28.47 -2.77
N GLY A 40 18.63 -27.95 -1.99
CA GLY A 40 18.22 -28.55 -0.73
C GLY A 40 17.65 -29.97 -0.89
N LEU A 41 16.93 -30.24 -1.97
CA LEU A 41 16.41 -31.58 -2.29
C LEU A 41 17.54 -32.53 -2.70
N VAL A 42 18.42 -32.12 -3.62
CA VAL A 42 19.54 -32.94 -4.12
C VAL A 42 20.55 -33.26 -3.02
N THR A 43 20.74 -32.35 -2.07
CA THR A 43 21.64 -32.54 -0.93
C THR A 43 20.96 -33.17 0.29
N GLU A 44 19.67 -33.52 0.18
CA GLU A 44 18.84 -34.06 1.27
C GLU A 44 18.76 -33.16 2.53
N GLN A 45 19.01 -31.86 2.36
CA GLN A 45 18.98 -30.88 3.45
C GLN A 45 17.59 -30.27 3.60
N SER A 46 16.72 -30.96 4.34
CA SER A 46 15.33 -30.51 4.60
C SER A 46 15.23 -29.12 5.25
N VAL A 47 16.25 -28.69 5.99
CA VAL A 47 16.32 -27.35 6.59
C VAL A 47 16.38 -26.25 5.51
N ILE A 48 17.14 -26.45 4.44
CA ILE A 48 17.23 -25.50 3.31
C ILE A 48 15.87 -25.36 2.64
N VAL A 49 15.17 -26.47 2.41
CA VAL A 49 13.85 -26.46 1.78
C VAL A 49 12.84 -25.71 2.66
N ARG A 50 12.78 -26.02 3.97
CA ARG A 50 11.88 -25.32 4.90
C ARG A 50 12.17 -23.82 4.98
N ALA A 51 13.44 -23.44 5.12
CA ALA A 51 13.83 -22.03 5.15
C ALA A 51 13.44 -21.30 3.85
N SER A 52 13.66 -21.94 2.71
CA SER A 52 13.29 -21.40 1.39
C SER A 52 11.77 -21.19 1.28
N LEU A 53 10.96 -22.16 1.71
CA LEU A 53 9.50 -22.02 1.70
C LEU A 53 9.02 -20.93 2.66
N THR A 54 9.61 -20.84 3.85
CA THR A 54 9.31 -19.75 4.80
C THR A 54 9.64 -18.38 4.21
N LEU A 55 10.79 -18.26 3.55
CA LEU A 55 11.21 -17.03 2.86
C LEU A 55 10.25 -16.70 1.71
N ALA A 56 9.81 -17.70 0.94
CA ALA A 56 8.83 -17.52 -0.13
C ALA A 56 7.50 -17.00 0.40
N ALA A 57 7.03 -17.51 1.54
CA ALA A 57 5.82 -17.01 2.21
C ALA A 57 5.99 -15.56 2.69
N HIS A 58 7.14 -15.21 3.28
CA HIS A 58 7.42 -13.84 3.70
C HIS A 58 7.52 -12.88 2.52
N TYR A 59 8.11 -13.30 1.41
CA TYR A 59 8.18 -12.50 0.19
C TYR A 59 6.80 -12.29 -0.45
N ALA A 60 6.05 -13.37 -0.66
CA ALA A 60 4.77 -13.31 -1.37
C ALA A 60 3.64 -12.70 -0.51
N ILE A 61 3.45 -13.21 0.71
CA ILE A 61 2.32 -12.83 1.57
C ILE A 61 2.69 -11.64 2.45
N GLY A 62 3.92 -11.60 2.96
CA GLY A 62 4.40 -10.50 3.79
C GLY A 62 4.67 -9.26 2.97
N LEU A 63 5.78 -9.24 2.24
CA LEU A 63 6.25 -8.08 1.48
C LEU A 63 5.25 -7.70 0.38
N ASN A 64 5.03 -8.56 -0.61
CA ASN A 64 4.16 -8.21 -1.74
C ASN A 64 2.71 -8.01 -1.32
N GLY A 65 2.20 -8.86 -0.41
CA GLY A 65 0.84 -8.74 0.11
C GLY A 65 0.58 -7.43 0.86
N SER A 66 1.52 -6.99 1.70
CA SER A 66 1.38 -5.72 2.43
C SER A 66 1.43 -4.50 1.51
N PHE A 67 2.34 -4.45 0.54
CA PHE A 67 2.36 -3.38 -0.48
C PHE A 67 1.10 -3.37 -1.33
N ALA A 68 0.60 -4.54 -1.74
CA ALA A 68 -0.65 -4.64 -2.48
C ALA A 68 -1.83 -4.10 -1.66
N LEU A 69 -1.92 -4.48 -0.38
CA LEU A 69 -2.96 -4.00 0.52
C LEU A 69 -2.87 -2.48 0.74
N HIS A 70 -1.66 -1.93 0.88
CA HIS A 70 -1.41 -0.50 1.03
C HIS A 70 -1.98 0.28 -0.16
N GLU A 71 -1.58 -0.09 -1.39
CA GLU A 71 -2.07 0.55 -2.60
C GLU A 71 -3.59 0.38 -2.79
N LEU A 72 -4.13 -0.80 -2.50
CA LEU A 72 -5.58 -1.05 -2.57
C LEU A 72 -6.36 -0.22 -1.53
N GLY A 73 -5.79 0.04 -0.36
CA GLY A 73 -6.37 0.94 0.64
C GLY A 73 -6.54 2.36 0.11
N HIS A 74 -5.49 2.93 -0.49
CA HIS A 74 -5.57 4.23 -1.17
C HIS A 74 -6.63 4.21 -2.29
N LEU A 75 -6.57 3.20 -3.15
CA LEU A 75 -7.49 3.03 -4.27
C LEU A 75 -8.96 3.02 -3.84
N ALA A 76 -9.27 2.30 -2.76
CA ALA A 76 -10.62 2.14 -2.26
C ALA A 76 -11.25 3.48 -1.85
N VAL A 77 -10.46 4.39 -1.27
CA VAL A 77 -10.93 5.73 -0.91
C VAL A 77 -10.98 6.64 -2.14
N LEU A 78 -9.92 6.66 -2.95
CA LEU A 78 -9.84 7.53 -4.13
C LEU A 78 -10.93 7.23 -5.16
N ALA A 79 -11.30 5.96 -5.34
CA ALA A 79 -12.37 5.55 -6.25
C ALA A 79 -13.77 6.02 -5.80
N ARG A 80 -13.92 6.47 -4.56
CA ARG A 80 -15.19 6.95 -3.98
C ARG A 80 -15.21 8.47 -3.76
N ALA A 81 -14.09 9.15 -3.98
CA ALA A 81 -13.97 10.59 -3.77
C ALA A 81 -14.72 11.37 -4.85
N LYS A 82 -15.63 12.27 -4.44
CA LYS A 82 -16.61 12.90 -5.34
C LYS A 82 -16.02 13.76 -6.46
N GLY A 83 -14.82 14.29 -6.27
CA GLY A 83 -14.14 15.12 -7.28
C GLY A 83 -13.08 14.38 -8.11
N VAL A 84 -12.88 13.08 -7.88
CA VAL A 84 -12.00 12.24 -8.68
C VAL A 84 -12.75 11.76 -9.92
N THR A 85 -12.22 12.09 -11.09
CA THR A 85 -12.85 11.81 -12.40
C THR A 85 -12.23 10.60 -13.10
N ALA A 86 -10.96 10.33 -12.81
CA ALA A 86 -10.24 9.16 -13.29
C ALA A 86 -9.12 8.81 -12.33
N ILE A 87 -8.65 7.57 -12.40
CA ILE A 87 -7.49 7.10 -11.65
C ILE A 87 -6.49 6.54 -12.65
N THR A 88 -5.22 6.91 -12.48
CA THR A 88 -4.11 6.30 -13.21
C THR A 88 -3.41 5.31 -12.31
N LEU A 89 -3.32 4.07 -12.79
CA LEU A 89 -2.51 3.02 -12.21
C LEU A 89 -1.19 3.00 -12.99
N GLU A 90 -0.10 3.34 -12.32
CA GLU A 90 1.24 3.33 -12.91
C GLU A 90 2.06 2.20 -12.35
N ARG A 91 2.89 1.62 -13.22
CA ARG A 91 3.86 0.61 -12.84
C ARG A 91 5.18 0.80 -13.59
N SER A 92 6.25 0.91 -12.82
CA SER A 92 7.64 0.81 -13.27
C SER A 92 8.27 -0.51 -12.80
N LEU A 93 9.57 -0.70 -13.06
CA LEU A 93 10.33 -1.86 -12.58
C LEU A 93 10.37 -1.93 -11.05
N TRP A 94 10.31 -0.78 -10.38
CA TRP A 94 10.58 -0.63 -8.94
C TRP A 94 9.42 -0.02 -8.15
N ARG A 95 8.36 0.46 -8.84
CA ARG A 95 7.30 1.24 -8.20
C ARG A 95 5.94 0.93 -8.79
N THR A 96 4.98 0.69 -7.93
CA THR A 96 3.55 0.87 -8.18
C THR A 96 3.13 2.23 -7.66
N SER A 97 2.27 2.92 -8.38
CA SER A 97 1.73 4.20 -7.92
C SER A 97 0.30 4.38 -8.40
N ILE A 98 -0.51 5.00 -7.56
CA ILE A 98 -1.86 5.44 -7.91
C ILE A 98 -1.85 6.96 -7.98
N SER A 99 -2.48 7.51 -9.01
CA SER A 99 -2.62 8.96 -9.16
C SER A 99 -4.06 9.32 -9.53
N PRO A 100 -4.79 10.04 -8.66
CA PRO A 100 -6.14 10.50 -8.96
C PRO A 100 -6.09 11.71 -9.90
N HIS A 101 -7.08 11.82 -10.78
CA HIS A 101 -7.32 12.97 -11.65
C HIS A 101 -8.58 13.70 -11.23
N GLY A 102 -8.56 15.03 -11.29
CA GLY A 102 -9.67 15.89 -10.88
C GLY A 102 -9.34 16.67 -9.61
N ARG A 103 -10.37 17.03 -8.84
CA ARG A 103 -10.22 17.77 -7.58
C ARG A 103 -10.40 16.84 -6.40
N LEU A 104 -9.32 16.60 -5.66
CA LEU A 104 -9.38 15.88 -4.40
C LEU A 104 -9.62 16.89 -3.27
N GLY A 105 -10.71 16.73 -2.52
CA GLY A 105 -10.95 17.57 -1.34
C GLY A 105 -10.00 17.19 -0.20
N ASP A 106 -9.70 18.13 0.70
CA ASP A 106 -8.73 17.90 1.78
C ASP A 106 -9.08 16.71 2.69
N ARG A 107 -10.38 16.53 2.97
CA ARG A 107 -10.86 15.36 3.73
C ARG A 107 -10.60 14.05 2.99
N ASP A 108 -10.89 14.01 1.70
CA ASP A 108 -10.70 12.79 0.89
C ASP A 108 -9.20 12.50 0.71
N ALA A 109 -8.37 13.55 0.60
CA ALA A 109 -6.91 13.43 0.59
C ALA A 109 -6.36 12.85 1.90
N ALA A 110 -6.83 13.35 3.05
CA ALA A 110 -6.45 12.83 4.35
C ALA A 110 -6.90 11.37 4.54
N LEU A 111 -8.15 11.05 4.19
CA LEU A 111 -8.67 9.69 4.26
C LEU A 111 -7.91 8.74 3.34
N ALA A 112 -7.61 9.17 2.11
CA ALA A 112 -6.84 8.37 1.18
C ALA A 112 -5.44 8.10 1.74
N ALA A 113 -4.73 9.13 2.20
CA ALA A 113 -3.39 8.99 2.77
C ALA A 113 -3.36 8.07 4.01
N LEU A 114 -4.42 8.06 4.83
CA LEU A 114 -4.52 7.14 5.97
C LEU A 114 -4.89 5.71 5.56
N ALA A 115 -5.68 5.54 4.49
CA ALA A 115 -6.28 4.25 4.16
C ALA A 115 -5.27 3.16 3.80
N GLY A 116 -4.20 3.49 3.07
CA GLY A 116 -3.17 2.51 2.73
C GLY A 116 -2.42 1.99 3.96
N PRO A 117 -1.71 2.85 4.71
CA PRO A 117 -1.05 2.45 5.96
C PRO A 117 -2.02 1.88 6.99
N GLY A 118 -3.21 2.48 7.15
CA GLY A 118 -4.21 2.06 8.11
C GLY A 118 -4.76 0.65 7.84
N ALA A 119 -5.03 0.30 6.58
CA ALA A 119 -5.42 -1.05 6.19
C ALA A 119 -4.32 -2.07 6.54
N CYS A 120 -3.06 -1.74 6.26
CA CYS A 120 -1.91 -2.58 6.58
C CYS A 120 -1.78 -2.78 8.09
N VAL A 121 -1.79 -1.70 8.87
CA VAL A 121 -1.71 -1.78 10.33
C VAL A 121 -2.85 -2.61 10.90
N GLY A 122 -4.09 -2.44 10.41
CA GLY A 122 -5.24 -3.24 10.83
C GLY A 122 -5.03 -4.74 10.60
N VAL A 123 -4.61 -5.14 9.39
CA VAL A 123 -4.29 -6.55 9.09
C VAL A 123 -3.09 -7.05 9.90
N GLY A 124 -2.07 -6.21 10.09
CA GLY A 124 -0.90 -6.53 10.90
C GLY A 124 -1.26 -6.84 12.36
N VAL A 125 -2.14 -6.05 12.97
CA VAL A 125 -2.66 -6.30 14.32
C VAL A 125 -3.45 -7.61 14.37
N ILE A 126 -4.32 -7.87 13.38
CA ILE A 126 -5.08 -9.12 13.32
C ILE A 126 -4.13 -10.32 13.23
N LEU A 127 -3.13 -10.27 12.35
CA LEU A 127 -2.12 -11.34 12.21
C LEU A 127 -1.30 -11.52 13.48
N TRP A 128 -0.94 -10.43 14.15
CA TRP A 128 -0.20 -10.50 15.41
C TRP A 128 -1.01 -11.20 16.51
N LEU A 129 -2.31 -10.93 16.59
CA LEU A 129 -3.19 -11.54 17.60
C LEU A 129 -3.61 -12.97 17.27
N SER A 130 -3.79 -13.30 15.98
CA SER A 130 -4.33 -14.61 15.55
C SER A 130 -3.28 -15.63 15.13
N ALA A 131 -2.15 -15.19 14.59
CA ALA A 131 -1.10 -16.06 14.05
C ALA A 131 0.32 -15.47 14.27
N PRO A 132 0.72 -15.15 15.52
CA PRO A 132 2.00 -14.51 15.80
C PRO A 132 3.21 -15.35 15.37
N SER A 133 3.10 -16.68 15.40
CA SER A 133 4.15 -17.62 15.02
C SER A 133 4.55 -17.54 13.55
N LEU A 134 3.67 -17.03 12.68
CA LEU A 134 4.00 -16.84 11.26
C LEU A 134 4.93 -15.66 11.01
N GLN A 135 5.09 -14.74 11.97
CA GLN A 135 5.93 -13.54 11.90
C GLN A 135 5.62 -12.59 10.72
N LEU A 136 4.53 -12.82 9.98
CA LEU A 136 4.11 -11.97 8.86
C LEU A 136 3.65 -10.58 9.30
N HIS A 137 3.16 -10.43 10.53
CA HIS A 137 2.63 -9.17 11.06
C HIS A 137 3.62 -8.00 10.96
N GLY A 138 4.93 -8.26 11.07
CA GLY A 138 5.98 -7.24 10.97
C GLY A 138 5.94 -6.47 9.64
N TRP A 139 5.74 -7.17 8.51
CA TRP A 139 5.64 -6.55 7.19
C TRP A 139 4.50 -5.53 7.11
N TYR A 140 3.36 -5.90 7.67
CA TYR A 140 2.15 -5.08 7.65
C TYR A 140 2.25 -3.90 8.62
N LEU A 141 2.72 -4.13 9.84
CA LEU A 141 2.86 -3.09 10.86
C LEU A 141 3.91 -2.03 10.48
N ALA A 142 4.97 -2.41 9.76
CA ALA A 142 6.00 -1.49 9.30
C ALA A 142 5.45 -0.32 8.46
N HIS A 143 4.29 -0.47 7.84
CA HIS A 143 3.66 0.58 7.03
C HIS A 143 3.23 1.80 7.86
N VAL A 144 3.15 1.70 9.19
CA VAL A 144 2.93 2.87 10.06
C VAL A 144 3.96 3.98 9.84
N VAL A 145 5.18 3.62 9.42
CA VAL A 145 6.26 4.55 9.10
C VAL A 145 5.87 5.52 7.97
N PHE A 146 5.01 5.11 7.03
CA PHE A 146 4.56 5.98 5.94
C PHE A 146 3.67 7.14 6.41
N LEU A 147 3.14 7.08 7.63
CA LEU A 147 2.39 8.17 8.25
C LEU A 147 3.29 9.28 8.81
N ILE A 148 4.61 9.06 8.88
CA ILE A 148 5.57 10.08 9.32
C ILE A 148 5.69 11.16 8.24
N PRO A 149 5.79 12.47 8.59
CA PRO A 149 5.83 13.58 7.63
C PRO A 149 6.97 13.54 6.59
N SER A 150 7.99 12.71 6.77
CA SER A 150 9.05 12.52 5.76
C SER A 150 8.56 11.74 4.52
N PHE A 151 7.48 10.97 4.67
CA PHE A 151 6.88 10.16 3.61
C PHE A 151 5.67 10.85 2.97
N ALA A 152 5.28 10.41 1.77
CA ALA A 152 4.24 11.06 0.97
C ALA A 152 2.87 11.09 1.67
N ASP A 153 2.46 9.98 2.30
CA ASP A 153 1.19 9.89 3.02
C ASP A 153 1.18 10.80 4.25
N GLY A 154 2.25 10.75 5.06
CA GLY A 154 2.42 11.65 6.19
C GLY A 154 2.43 13.13 5.80
N ARG A 155 3.11 13.51 4.71
CA ARG A 155 3.06 14.89 4.16
C ARG A 155 1.64 15.30 3.77
N THR A 156 0.89 14.39 3.16
CA THR A 156 -0.48 14.64 2.71
C THR A 156 -1.41 14.83 3.90
N LEU A 157 -1.29 13.98 4.93
CA LEU A 157 -2.01 14.11 6.19
C LEU A 157 -1.72 15.43 6.89
N LEU A 158 -0.43 15.79 7.02
CA LEU A 158 -0.02 17.04 7.66
C LEU A 158 -0.55 18.26 6.89
N SER A 159 -0.46 18.23 5.57
CA SER A 159 -0.98 19.29 4.71
C SER A 159 -2.49 19.46 4.86
N ALA A 160 -3.25 18.37 4.89
CA ALA A 160 -4.69 18.41 5.09
C ALA A 160 -5.07 18.93 6.48
N ALA A 161 -4.32 18.54 7.53
CA ALA A 161 -4.51 19.04 8.89
C ALA A 161 -4.29 20.56 8.99
N HIS A 162 -3.23 21.08 8.37
CA HIS A 162 -2.95 22.52 8.37
C HIS A 162 -4.04 23.32 7.64
N ARG A 163 -4.52 22.84 6.48
CA ARG A 163 -5.62 23.49 5.74
C ARG A 163 -6.91 23.50 6.54
N GLY A 164 -7.25 22.37 7.18
CA GLY A 164 -8.43 22.27 8.04
C GLY A 164 -8.38 23.21 9.25
N ALA A 165 -7.20 23.37 9.87
CA ALA A 165 -6.99 24.32 10.96
C ALA A 165 -7.15 25.78 10.51
N ALA A 166 -6.60 26.14 9.34
CA ALA A 166 -6.73 27.48 8.76
C ALA A 166 -8.20 27.82 8.45
N ASP A 167 -8.94 26.88 7.85
CA ASP A 167 -10.37 27.04 7.54
C ASP A 167 -11.21 27.19 8.80
N ALA A 168 -10.93 26.41 9.84
CA ALA A 168 -11.61 26.52 11.13
C ALA A 168 -11.36 27.89 11.79
N ALA A 169 -10.12 28.40 11.73
CA ALA A 169 -9.77 29.72 12.25
C ALA A 169 -10.48 30.83 11.48
N ARG A 170 -10.54 30.75 10.14
CA ARG A 170 -11.27 31.71 9.29
C ARG A 170 -12.76 31.76 9.63
N ARG A 171 -13.43 30.61 9.72
CA ARG A 171 -14.86 30.53 10.08
C ARG A 171 -15.16 31.12 11.46
N ARG A 172 -14.24 30.97 12.42
CA ARG A 172 -14.38 31.58 13.76
C ARG A 172 -14.28 33.11 13.72
N ARG A 173 -13.43 33.68 12.86
CA ARG A 173 -13.31 35.15 12.68
C ARG A 173 -14.57 35.75 12.05
N GLU A 174 -15.08 35.13 10.99
CA GLU A 174 -16.31 35.59 10.31
C GLU A 174 -17.53 35.60 11.26
N ARG A 175 -17.64 34.59 12.14
CA ARG A 175 -18.71 34.56 13.17
C ARG A 175 -18.59 35.62 14.26
N ARG A 176 -17.38 36.16 14.50
CA ARG A 176 -17.13 37.21 15.50
C ARG A 176 -17.31 38.61 14.94
N GLY A 177 -17.06 38.83 13.65
CA GLY A 177 -17.27 40.14 13.00
C GLY A 177 -18.73 40.45 12.66
N ASN A 178 -19.63 39.47 12.76
CA ASN A 178 -21.07 39.59 12.51
C ASN A 178 -21.91 39.71 13.80
N ARG A 179 -21.27 39.96 14.94
CA ARG A 179 -21.89 40.24 16.24
C ARG A 179 -21.50 41.63 16.68
#